data_AF-A0A4Q3VJ36-F1
#
_entry.id   AF-A0A4Q3VJ36-F1
#
_cell.length_a   1.000
_cell.length_b   1.000
_cell.length_c   1.000
_cell.angle_alpha   90.00
_cell.angle_beta   90.00
_cell.angle_gamma   90.00
#
_symmetry.space_group_name_H-M   'P 1'
#
loop_
_entity.id
_entity.type
_entity.pdbx_description
1 polymer ?
#
loop_
_entity_poly.entity_id
_entity_poly.type
_entity_poly.pdbx_seq_one_letter_code
_entity_poly.pdbx_strand_id
1 'polypeptide(L)'
;SAAAKAQMATAYPEYERMGIEGVMVDFFDRDDQDTVNLVREVVALSAKCHLTVTLHNVYKPTGLERTYPNLLSTEAARNLEFDKWDPVGVLPEQELIVPFVRMLAGPIDYHSGSFRNVARGDFKPVDKAPMTIGTRARQLARYVVYEGALPMIADSPAVYEASPSGLSFLVEVPTTWDETRFLAGEVGRYVVLARRKGRDWYLGAMNDESPRVVKVPLLFLGNGRYRTERWADGASPTEMAISRGEARRSETLNLDLAASGGMAVRFRPER
;
A
#
# COMPACT_ATOMS: atom_id res chain seq x y z
N SER A 1 -25.19 11.22 -6.32
CA SER A 1 -26.49 11.82 -6.72
C SER A 1 -27.09 12.61 -5.55
N ALA A 2 -28.08 13.48 -5.78
CA ALA A 2 -28.77 14.21 -4.70
C ALA A 2 -29.45 13.29 -3.68
N ALA A 3 -30.01 12.16 -4.15
CA ALA A 3 -30.62 11.14 -3.30
C ALA A 3 -29.62 10.51 -2.33
N ALA A 4 -28.42 10.13 -2.81
CA ALA A 4 -27.37 9.57 -1.96
C ALA A 4 -26.94 10.55 -0.87
N LYS A 5 -26.78 11.84 -1.21
CA LYS A 5 -26.45 12.90 -0.24
C LYS A 5 -27.52 13.06 0.84
N ALA A 6 -28.80 13.04 0.46
CA ALA A 6 -29.90 13.12 1.41
C ALA A 6 -29.90 11.93 2.38
N GLN A 7 -29.60 10.72 1.89
CA GLN A 7 -29.46 9.54 2.74
C GLN A 7 -28.24 9.64 3.67
N MET A 8 -27.10 10.12 3.18
CA MET A 8 -25.90 10.33 3.99
C MET A 8 -26.14 11.33 5.12
N ALA A 9 -26.89 12.40 4.87
CA ALA A 9 -27.23 13.40 5.89
C ALA A 9 -28.06 12.81 7.05
N THR A 10 -28.80 11.72 6.81
CA THR A 10 -29.52 10.98 7.85
C THR A 10 -28.65 9.86 8.46
N ALA A 11 -27.88 9.15 7.63
CA ALA A 11 -27.13 7.96 8.05
C ALA A 11 -25.86 8.31 8.85
N TYR A 12 -25.13 9.36 8.49
CA TYR A 12 -23.84 9.67 9.13
C TYR A 12 -23.98 10.08 10.61
N PRO A 13 -24.99 10.87 11.03
CA PRO A 13 -25.24 11.09 12.45
C PRO A 13 -25.54 9.80 13.22
N GLU A 14 -26.25 8.85 12.60
CA GLU A 14 -26.50 7.56 13.21
C GLU A 14 -25.23 6.70 13.29
N TYR A 15 -24.37 6.74 12.26
CA TYR A 15 -23.07 6.08 12.29
C TYR A 15 -22.19 6.60 13.42
N GLU A 16 -22.12 7.92 13.58
CA GLU A 16 -21.43 8.55 14.70
C GLU A 16 -22.00 8.11 16.05
N ARG A 17 -23.34 8.11 16.20
CA ARG A 17 -24.01 7.62 17.43
C ARG A 17 -23.72 6.14 17.72
N MET A 18 -23.52 5.33 16.68
CA MET A 18 -23.11 3.92 16.79
C MET A 18 -21.63 3.74 17.11
N GLY A 19 -20.81 4.79 17.06
CA GLY A 19 -19.37 4.73 17.25
C GLY A 19 -18.60 4.26 16.01
N ILE A 20 -19.19 4.36 14.81
CA ILE A 20 -18.47 4.11 13.56
C ILE A 20 -17.52 5.29 13.31
N GLU A 21 -16.25 5.00 12.99
CA GLU A 21 -15.20 6.02 12.86
C GLU A 21 -14.88 6.40 11.40
N GLY A 22 -15.43 5.67 10.43
CA GLY A 22 -15.13 5.92 9.03
C GLY A 22 -16.06 5.24 8.03
N VAL A 23 -16.02 5.73 6.80
CA VAL A 23 -16.80 5.24 5.67
C VAL A 23 -15.92 5.11 4.42
N MET A 24 -16.15 4.07 3.64
CA MET A 24 -15.67 3.97 2.27
C MET A 24 -16.85 4.34 1.35
N VAL A 25 -16.66 5.33 0.48
CA VAL A 25 -17.69 5.80 -0.45
C VAL A 25 -17.21 5.57 -1.87
N ASP A 26 -18.09 5.05 -2.71
CA ASP A 26 -17.75 4.51 -4.01
C ASP A 26 -18.75 4.98 -5.10
N PHE A 27 -18.46 4.66 -6.36
CA PHE A 27 -19.30 4.89 -7.56
C PHE A 27 -19.47 6.36 -7.95
N PHE A 28 -18.38 7.14 -7.98
CA PHE A 28 -18.41 8.49 -8.54
C PHE A 28 -18.31 8.47 -10.08
N ASP A 29 -17.41 7.65 -10.64
CA ASP A 29 -17.22 7.32 -12.07
C ASP A 29 -17.12 8.52 -13.03
N ARG A 30 -16.84 9.71 -12.50
CA ARG A 30 -16.93 11.00 -13.20
C ARG A 30 -15.94 12.01 -12.61
N ASP A 31 -15.47 12.93 -13.44
CA ASP A 31 -14.53 14.00 -13.07
C ASP A 31 -15.05 15.41 -13.41
N ASP A 32 -16.33 15.53 -13.76
CA ASP A 32 -16.97 16.82 -14.02
C ASP A 32 -17.23 17.63 -12.74
N GLN A 33 -17.61 18.90 -12.95
CA GLN A 33 -17.83 19.87 -11.89
C GLN A 33 -18.86 19.42 -10.84
N ASP A 34 -19.92 18.73 -11.24
CA ASP A 34 -20.96 18.29 -10.30
C ASP A 34 -20.42 17.21 -9.37
N THR A 35 -19.64 16.26 -9.90
CA THR A 35 -18.98 15.22 -9.10
C THR A 35 -17.88 15.79 -8.22
N VAL A 36 -17.10 16.76 -8.70
CA VAL A 36 -16.11 17.47 -7.89
C VAL A 36 -16.79 18.16 -6.70
N ASN A 37 -17.91 18.85 -6.93
CA ASN A 37 -18.69 19.47 -5.86
C ASN A 37 -19.25 18.43 -4.88
N LEU A 38 -19.80 17.32 -5.40
CA LEU A 38 -20.33 16.23 -4.58
C LEU A 38 -19.25 15.65 -3.66
N VAL A 39 -18.04 15.38 -4.15
CA VAL A 39 -16.93 14.87 -3.33
C VAL A 39 -16.62 15.83 -2.17
N ARG A 40 -16.56 17.14 -2.43
CA ARG A 40 -16.31 18.15 -1.38
C ARG A 40 -17.43 18.16 -0.35
N GLU A 41 -18.68 18.06 -0.77
CA GLU A 41 -19.83 18.00 0.13
C GLU A 41 -19.82 16.73 0.99
N VAL A 42 -19.53 15.56 0.40
CA VAL A 42 -19.45 14.27 1.12
C VAL A 42 -18.36 14.33 2.18
N VAL A 43 -17.15 14.73 1.82
CA VAL A 43 -16.02 14.80 2.76
C VAL A 43 -16.30 15.81 3.88
N ALA A 44 -16.90 16.97 3.56
CA ALA A 44 -17.26 17.98 4.56
C ALA A 44 -18.40 17.51 5.48
N LEU A 45 -19.38 16.75 4.96
CA LEU A 45 -20.45 16.16 5.77
C LEU A 45 -19.89 15.10 6.72
N SER A 46 -19.04 14.19 6.22
CA SER A 46 -18.35 13.18 7.03
C SER A 46 -17.54 13.84 8.16
N ALA A 47 -16.84 14.94 7.87
CA ALA A 47 -16.07 15.67 8.87
C ALA A 47 -16.93 16.23 10.02
N LYS A 48 -18.17 16.68 9.72
CA LYS A 48 -19.12 17.17 10.74
C LYS A 48 -19.61 16.07 11.69
N CYS A 49 -19.58 14.82 11.25
CA CYS A 49 -19.96 13.63 12.02
C CYS A 49 -18.74 12.86 12.53
N HIS A 50 -17.55 13.48 12.52
CA HIS A 50 -16.28 12.87 12.95
C HIS A 50 -15.94 11.54 12.24
N LEU A 51 -16.40 11.39 10.98
CA LEU A 51 -16.12 10.23 10.15
C LEU A 51 -14.90 10.48 9.25
N THR A 52 -13.96 9.54 9.28
CA THR A 52 -12.94 9.40 8.24
C THR A 52 -13.53 8.86 6.95
N VAL A 53 -12.88 9.14 5.83
CA VAL A 53 -13.37 8.81 4.49
C VAL A 53 -12.25 8.24 3.63
N THR A 54 -12.56 7.15 2.93
CA THR A 54 -11.82 6.67 1.76
C THR A 54 -12.75 6.73 0.55
N LEU A 55 -12.26 7.22 -0.60
CA LEU A 55 -13.06 7.37 -1.81
C LEU A 55 -12.59 6.44 -2.93
N HIS A 56 -13.50 5.64 -3.49
CA HIS A 56 -13.26 4.73 -4.61
C HIS A 56 -13.98 5.19 -5.88
N ASN A 57 -13.52 4.70 -7.04
CA ASN A 57 -14.03 5.11 -8.35
C ASN A 57 -14.16 6.63 -8.51
N VAL A 58 -13.22 7.38 -7.93
CA VAL A 58 -13.17 8.85 -7.92
C VAL A 58 -12.09 9.36 -8.87
N TYR A 59 -12.23 10.60 -9.31
CA TYR A 59 -11.18 11.29 -10.06
C TYR A 59 -9.88 11.40 -9.24
N LYS A 60 -8.75 11.63 -9.94
CA LYS A 60 -7.42 11.72 -9.32
C LYS A 60 -7.41 12.71 -8.14
N PRO A 61 -6.72 12.41 -7.02
CA PRO A 61 -6.62 13.36 -5.92
C PRO A 61 -5.89 14.64 -6.35
N THR A 62 -6.20 15.74 -5.65
CA THR A 62 -5.67 17.08 -5.94
C THR A 62 -5.23 17.82 -4.67
N GLY A 63 -4.96 17.09 -3.58
CA GLY A 63 -4.57 17.67 -2.29
C GLY A 63 -5.74 18.07 -1.38
N LEU A 64 -6.95 17.55 -1.64
CA LEU A 64 -8.14 17.86 -0.84
C LEU A 64 -7.99 17.42 0.62
N GLU A 65 -7.22 16.36 0.87
CA GLU A 65 -6.85 15.84 2.18
C GLU A 65 -6.11 16.86 3.06
N ARG A 66 -5.41 17.85 2.45
CA ARG A 66 -4.82 18.96 3.20
C ARG A 66 -5.88 19.88 3.81
N THR A 67 -7.00 20.06 3.10
CA THR A 67 -8.12 20.91 3.56
C THR A 67 -9.05 20.12 4.47
N TYR A 68 -9.25 18.84 4.17
CA TYR A 68 -10.09 17.91 4.90
C TYR A 68 -9.29 16.68 5.34
N PRO A 69 -8.61 16.73 6.50
CA PRO A 69 -7.75 15.64 6.96
C PRO A 69 -8.48 14.34 7.29
N ASN A 70 -9.82 14.36 7.34
CA ASN A 70 -10.62 13.15 7.46
C ASN A 70 -10.69 12.34 6.16
N LEU A 71 -10.29 12.89 5.00
CA LEU A 71 -10.07 12.13 3.77
C LEU A 71 -8.69 11.43 3.85
N LEU A 72 -8.70 10.13 4.13
CA LEU A 72 -7.47 9.37 4.41
C LEU A 72 -6.77 8.88 3.15
N SER A 73 -7.53 8.46 2.15
CA SER A 73 -7.01 7.94 0.89
C SER A 73 -8.08 7.94 -0.20
N THR A 74 -7.62 7.74 -1.43
CA THR A 74 -8.49 7.50 -2.57
C THR A 74 -7.95 6.30 -3.36
N GLU A 75 -8.80 5.55 -4.04
CA GLU A 75 -8.34 4.54 -5.00
C GLU A 75 -7.82 5.25 -6.25
N ALA A 76 -8.72 5.70 -7.13
CA ALA A 76 -8.42 6.44 -8.36
C ALA A 76 -7.30 5.79 -9.20
N ALA A 77 -7.25 4.45 -9.21
CA ALA A 77 -6.28 3.63 -9.90
C ALA A 77 -6.83 2.22 -10.10
N ARG A 78 -6.40 1.53 -11.16
CA ARG A 78 -6.58 0.07 -11.25
C ARG A 78 -5.81 -0.58 -10.10
N ASN A 79 -6.52 -1.19 -9.14
CA ASN A 79 -5.92 -1.86 -7.98
C ASN A 79 -6.19 -3.38 -7.98
N LEU A 80 -5.81 -4.05 -6.89
CA LEU A 80 -5.89 -5.52 -6.75
C LEU A 80 -7.32 -6.10 -6.85
N GLU A 81 -8.38 -5.29 -6.82
CA GLU A 81 -9.74 -5.80 -7.08
C GLU A 81 -9.88 -6.40 -8.48
N PHE A 82 -9.11 -5.89 -9.46
CA PHE A 82 -9.16 -6.38 -10.84
C PHE A 82 -8.68 -7.83 -10.96
N ASP A 83 -7.93 -8.34 -9.99
CA ASP A 83 -7.55 -9.77 -9.94
C ASP A 83 -8.76 -10.71 -9.77
N LYS A 84 -9.94 -10.17 -9.45
CA LYS A 84 -11.19 -10.95 -9.34
C LYS A 84 -11.77 -11.34 -10.70
N TRP A 85 -11.66 -10.49 -11.71
CA TRP A 85 -12.39 -10.66 -12.98
C TRP A 85 -11.56 -10.39 -14.24
N ASP A 86 -10.43 -9.70 -14.15
CA ASP A 86 -9.61 -9.41 -15.31
C ASP A 86 -8.76 -10.64 -15.69
N PRO A 87 -8.86 -11.14 -16.94
CA PRO A 87 -8.12 -12.33 -17.37
C PRO A 87 -6.59 -12.16 -17.36
N VAL A 88 -6.09 -10.93 -17.37
CA VAL A 88 -4.66 -10.60 -17.29
C VAL A 88 -4.22 -10.31 -15.85
N GLY A 89 -5.16 -9.94 -14.98
CA GLY A 89 -4.88 -9.47 -13.62
C GLY A 89 -4.18 -8.12 -13.58
N VAL A 90 -3.74 -7.72 -12.41
CA VAL A 90 -2.91 -6.54 -12.19
C VAL A 90 -1.45 -6.91 -12.40
N LEU A 91 -0.86 -6.42 -13.48
CA LEU A 91 0.51 -6.77 -13.84
C LEU A 91 1.53 -6.08 -12.92
N PRO A 92 2.67 -6.75 -12.61
CA PRO A 92 3.73 -6.17 -11.81
C PRO A 92 4.22 -4.79 -12.30
N GLU A 93 4.26 -4.58 -13.61
CA GLU A 93 4.61 -3.30 -14.24
C GLU A 93 3.59 -2.20 -13.91
N GLN A 94 2.28 -2.51 -13.93
CA GLN A 94 1.22 -1.54 -13.64
C GLN A 94 1.34 -1.01 -12.21
N GLU A 95 1.60 -1.90 -11.26
CA GLU A 95 1.89 -1.52 -9.88
C GLU A 95 3.13 -0.62 -9.80
N LEU A 96 4.17 -0.90 -10.58
CA LEU A 96 5.40 -0.10 -10.60
C LEU A 96 5.26 1.26 -11.29
N ILE A 97 4.14 1.54 -11.95
CA ILE A 97 3.80 2.87 -12.47
C ILE A 97 3.15 3.72 -11.36
N VAL A 98 2.40 3.10 -10.44
CA VAL A 98 1.61 3.79 -9.41
C VAL A 98 2.44 4.77 -8.56
N PRO A 99 3.62 4.41 -8.01
CA PRO A 99 4.46 5.33 -7.23
C PRO A 99 4.95 6.55 -7.99
N PHE A 100 5.06 6.46 -9.32
CA PHE A 100 5.64 7.51 -10.16
C PHE A 100 4.59 8.38 -10.85
N VAL A 101 3.32 7.96 -10.84
CA VAL A 101 2.24 8.66 -11.55
C VAL A 101 1.10 8.96 -10.59
N ARG A 102 0.35 7.93 -10.19
CA ARG A 102 -0.84 8.08 -9.38
C ARG A 102 -0.54 8.62 -7.98
N MET A 103 0.52 8.12 -7.33
CA MET A 103 0.85 8.54 -5.97
C MET A 103 1.45 9.94 -5.88
N LEU A 104 1.90 10.53 -6.99
CA LEU A 104 2.25 11.96 -7.01
C LEU A 104 1.05 12.85 -6.69
N ALA A 105 -0.17 12.36 -6.96
CA ALA A 105 -1.40 13.10 -6.74
C ALA A 105 -1.93 13.00 -5.30
N GLY A 106 -1.52 11.98 -4.53
CA GLY A 106 -1.94 11.79 -3.14
C GLY A 106 -2.01 10.32 -2.71
N PRO A 107 -2.33 10.05 -1.43
CA PRO A 107 -2.39 8.71 -0.85
C PRO A 107 -3.33 7.77 -1.59
N ILE A 108 -3.05 6.47 -1.49
CA ILE A 108 -3.75 5.42 -2.23
C ILE A 108 -4.28 4.32 -1.33
N ASP A 109 -5.51 3.90 -1.58
CA ASP A 109 -6.01 2.58 -1.18
C ASP A 109 -5.85 1.61 -2.34
N TYR A 110 -5.05 0.55 -2.12
CA TYR A 110 -4.69 -0.42 -3.17
C TYR A 110 -5.09 -1.86 -2.82
N HIS A 111 -5.88 -2.06 -1.75
CA HIS A 111 -6.28 -3.39 -1.30
C HIS A 111 -5.11 -4.35 -1.00
N SER A 112 -4.04 -3.82 -0.40
CA SER A 112 -2.84 -4.59 -0.04
C SER A 112 -3.13 -5.77 0.90
N GLY A 113 -2.16 -6.68 1.01
CA GLY A 113 -2.15 -7.73 2.04
C GLY A 113 -2.57 -9.11 1.56
N SER A 114 -2.68 -9.35 0.26
CA SER A 114 -2.91 -10.71 -0.24
C SER A 114 -1.72 -11.62 0.04
N PHE A 115 -1.98 -12.77 0.64
CA PHE A 115 -1.06 -13.89 0.86
C PHE A 115 -1.31 -15.03 -0.13
N ARG A 116 -2.31 -14.91 -1.02
CA ARG A 116 -2.58 -15.83 -2.14
C ARG A 116 -1.75 -15.49 -3.37
N ASN A 117 -0.43 -15.43 -3.20
CA ASN A 117 0.49 -14.97 -4.23
C ASN A 117 0.82 -16.08 -5.23
N VAL A 118 0.91 -15.73 -6.51
CA VAL A 118 1.21 -16.68 -7.59
C VAL A 118 2.21 -16.09 -8.59
N ALA A 119 2.94 -16.95 -9.29
CA ALA A 119 3.69 -16.54 -10.45
C ALA A 119 2.71 -16.12 -11.57
N ARG A 120 3.15 -15.23 -12.47
CA ARG A 120 2.31 -14.71 -13.56
C ARG A 120 1.68 -15.82 -14.41
N GLY A 121 2.41 -16.90 -14.68
CA GLY A 121 1.91 -18.02 -15.48
C GLY A 121 0.81 -18.85 -14.82
N ASP A 122 0.69 -18.77 -13.49
CA ASP A 122 -0.30 -19.52 -12.71
C ASP A 122 -1.53 -18.68 -12.37
N PHE A 123 -1.52 -17.39 -12.71
CA PHE A 123 -2.62 -16.48 -12.44
C PHE A 123 -3.89 -16.88 -13.17
N LYS A 124 -5.01 -16.83 -12.43
CA LYS A 124 -6.36 -16.99 -12.95
C LYS A 124 -7.28 -16.04 -12.17
N PRO A 125 -8.16 -15.29 -12.84
CA PRO A 125 -9.12 -14.47 -12.13
C PRO A 125 -10.09 -15.34 -11.35
N VAL A 126 -10.32 -14.98 -10.09
CA VAL A 126 -11.29 -15.65 -9.21
C VAL A 126 -12.07 -14.59 -8.45
N ASP A 127 -13.39 -14.56 -8.65
CA ASP A 127 -14.25 -13.55 -8.04
C ASP A 127 -14.18 -13.54 -6.50
N LYS A 128 -14.11 -14.73 -5.88
CA LYS A 128 -14.03 -14.88 -4.42
C LYS A 128 -12.65 -15.34 -4.02
N ALA A 129 -12.00 -14.61 -3.12
CA ALA A 129 -10.65 -14.88 -2.66
C ALA A 129 -9.63 -14.91 -3.83
N PRO A 130 -9.48 -13.80 -4.57
CA PRO A 130 -8.58 -13.72 -5.71
C PRO A 130 -7.13 -14.00 -5.31
N MET A 131 -6.38 -14.56 -6.26
CA MET A 131 -4.93 -14.65 -6.18
C MET A 131 -4.29 -13.37 -6.71
N THR A 132 -3.08 -13.06 -6.27
CA THR A 132 -2.36 -11.86 -6.71
C THR A 132 -1.04 -12.22 -7.37
N ILE A 133 -0.70 -11.55 -8.46
CA ILE A 133 0.56 -11.79 -9.18
C ILE A 133 1.75 -11.25 -8.36
N GLY A 134 2.82 -12.02 -8.29
CA GLY A 134 4.08 -11.65 -7.65
C GLY A 134 4.35 -12.44 -6.38
N THR A 135 5.28 -11.97 -5.55
CA THR A 135 5.69 -12.68 -4.33
C THR A 135 5.09 -12.06 -3.06
N ARG A 136 5.11 -12.82 -1.97
CA ARG A 136 4.71 -12.31 -0.66
C ARG A 136 5.58 -11.17 -0.18
N ALA A 137 6.89 -11.23 -0.42
CA ALA A 137 7.79 -10.14 -0.03
C ALA A 137 7.49 -8.84 -0.77
N ARG A 138 7.07 -8.89 -2.05
CA ARG A 138 6.53 -7.74 -2.79
C ARG A 138 5.29 -7.15 -2.11
N GLN A 139 4.36 -7.99 -1.67
CA GLN A 139 3.14 -7.53 -1.00
C GLN A 139 3.47 -6.76 0.28
N LEU A 140 4.43 -7.25 1.06
CA LEU A 140 4.89 -6.55 2.26
C LEU A 140 5.61 -5.24 1.92
N ALA A 141 6.47 -5.25 0.90
CA ALA A 141 7.17 -4.06 0.43
C ALA A 141 6.18 -2.95 0.04
N ARG A 142 5.01 -3.31 -0.50
CA ARG A 142 3.95 -2.36 -0.87
C ARG A 142 3.49 -1.48 0.30
N TYR A 143 3.47 -1.98 1.54
CA TYR A 143 3.11 -1.16 2.71
C TYR A 143 4.12 -0.04 3.03
N VAL A 144 5.35 -0.14 2.48
CA VAL A 144 6.34 0.93 2.59
C VAL A 144 6.34 1.80 1.34
N VAL A 145 6.18 1.20 0.15
CA VAL A 145 6.18 1.93 -1.12
C VAL A 145 4.93 2.80 -1.22
N TYR A 146 3.75 2.22 -0.96
CA TYR A 146 2.46 2.89 -1.13
C TYR A 146 2.05 3.61 0.15
N GLU A 147 1.75 4.90 0.00
CA GLU A 147 1.33 5.75 1.10
C GLU A 147 -0.18 5.67 1.27
N GLY A 148 -0.61 5.24 2.45
CA GLY A 148 -2.00 5.23 2.86
C GLY A 148 -2.08 5.15 4.38
N ALA A 149 -2.89 6.02 4.99
CA ALA A 149 -3.04 6.06 6.45
C ALA A 149 -3.84 4.85 7.00
N LEU A 150 -4.62 4.20 6.12
CA LEU A 150 -5.47 3.06 6.45
C LEU A 150 -5.30 1.94 5.39
N PRO A 151 -4.13 1.29 5.30
CA PRO A 151 -3.91 0.22 4.34
C PRO A 151 -4.70 -1.03 4.76
N MET A 152 -5.31 -1.69 3.78
CA MET A 152 -6.04 -2.94 4.01
C MET A 152 -5.09 -4.11 4.35
N ILE A 153 -5.63 -5.14 5.00
CA ILE A 153 -5.07 -6.49 5.10
C ILE A 153 -6.10 -7.43 4.45
N ALA A 154 -6.03 -7.57 3.12
CA ALA A 154 -7.18 -7.95 2.28
C ALA A 154 -7.65 -9.41 2.38
N ASP A 155 -6.78 -10.37 2.70
CA ASP A 155 -7.16 -11.78 2.80
C ASP A 155 -7.95 -12.11 4.09
N SER A 156 -8.56 -13.30 4.11
CA SER A 156 -9.28 -13.80 5.27
C SER A 156 -8.32 -14.26 6.38
N PRO A 157 -8.68 -14.17 7.67
CA PRO A 157 -7.84 -14.58 8.80
C PRO A 157 -7.21 -15.97 8.64
N ALA A 158 -8.00 -16.96 8.18
CA ALA A 158 -7.54 -18.33 7.96
C ALA A 158 -6.35 -18.45 6.98
N VAL A 159 -6.18 -17.53 6.03
CA VAL A 159 -5.02 -17.54 5.12
C VAL A 159 -3.75 -17.14 5.86
N TYR A 160 -3.83 -16.09 6.69
CA TYR A 160 -2.69 -15.66 7.48
C TYR A 160 -2.31 -16.70 8.54
N GLU A 161 -3.30 -17.35 9.16
CA GLU A 161 -3.07 -18.45 10.12
C GLU A 161 -2.39 -19.66 9.47
N ALA A 162 -2.83 -20.04 8.26
CA ALA A 162 -2.24 -21.15 7.51
C ALA A 162 -0.83 -20.86 6.98
N SER A 163 -0.50 -19.58 6.76
CA SER A 163 0.80 -19.17 6.22
C SER A 163 1.30 -17.87 6.87
N PRO A 164 1.72 -17.93 8.15
CA PRO A 164 1.98 -16.73 8.96
C PRO A 164 3.27 -15.99 8.61
N SER A 165 4.08 -16.52 7.67
CA SER A 165 5.30 -15.87 7.24
C SER A 165 4.99 -14.50 6.64
N GLY A 166 5.54 -13.44 7.24
CA GLY A 166 5.25 -12.05 6.88
C GLY A 166 4.20 -11.35 7.77
N LEU A 167 3.43 -12.08 8.57
CA LEU A 167 2.40 -11.47 9.44
C LEU A 167 3.02 -10.56 10.51
N SER A 168 4.19 -10.91 11.04
CA SER A 168 4.91 -10.06 12.00
C SER A 168 5.25 -8.68 11.43
N PHE A 169 5.53 -8.58 10.14
CA PHE A 169 5.73 -7.30 9.48
C PHE A 169 4.43 -6.48 9.41
N LEU A 170 3.32 -7.11 9.02
CA LEU A 170 2.02 -6.44 8.92
C LEU A 170 1.54 -5.87 10.26
N VAL A 171 1.84 -6.55 11.37
CA VAL A 171 1.54 -6.07 12.72
C VAL A 171 2.41 -4.87 13.11
N GLU A 172 3.62 -4.79 12.57
CA GLU A 172 4.64 -3.83 13.01
C GLU A 172 4.83 -2.62 12.09
N VAL A 173 4.38 -2.70 10.84
CA VAL A 173 4.60 -1.65 9.84
C VAL A 173 3.71 -0.43 10.15
N PRO A 174 4.29 0.78 10.24
CA PRO A 174 3.52 2.00 10.41
C PRO A 174 2.67 2.32 9.18
N THR A 175 1.57 3.04 9.39
CA THR A 175 0.74 3.60 8.31
C THR A 175 0.97 5.10 8.10
N THR A 176 1.75 5.73 8.98
CA THR A 176 2.16 7.13 8.88
C THR A 176 3.67 7.24 9.01
N TRP A 177 4.23 8.27 8.39
CA TRP A 177 5.68 8.41 8.23
C TRP A 177 6.11 9.84 8.54
N ASP A 178 7.22 9.97 9.25
CA ASP A 178 7.82 11.28 9.57
C ASP A 178 8.71 11.77 8.43
N GLU A 179 9.21 10.84 7.60
CA GLU A 179 10.14 11.12 6.52
C GLU A 179 10.06 10.04 5.45
N THR A 180 10.18 10.43 4.19
CA THR A 180 10.21 9.54 3.02
C THR A 180 11.41 9.89 2.15
N ARG A 181 12.14 8.87 1.69
CA ARG A 181 13.29 9.00 0.80
C ARG A 181 13.19 8.03 -0.36
N PHE A 182 13.09 8.56 -1.57
CA PHE A 182 13.29 7.78 -2.79
C PHE A 182 14.77 7.43 -2.92
N LEU A 183 15.08 6.14 -3.04
CA LEU A 183 16.46 5.64 -3.06
C LEU A 183 16.90 5.23 -4.46
N ALA A 184 16.03 4.54 -5.19
CA ALA A 184 16.27 4.11 -6.57
C ALA A 184 14.96 3.69 -7.23
N GLY A 185 14.91 3.72 -8.57
CA GLY A 185 13.78 3.18 -9.31
C GLY A 185 13.74 3.68 -10.75
N GLU A 186 12.97 2.95 -11.54
CA GLU A 186 12.64 3.26 -12.93
C GLU A 186 11.17 2.90 -13.16
N VAL A 187 10.42 3.81 -13.79
CA VAL A 187 8.97 3.68 -13.98
C VAL A 187 8.64 2.35 -14.66
N GLY A 188 7.74 1.58 -14.05
CA GLY A 188 7.33 0.26 -14.58
C GLY A 188 8.37 -0.86 -14.37
N ARG A 189 9.57 -0.57 -13.86
CA ARG A 189 10.67 -1.54 -13.74
C ARG A 189 11.00 -1.94 -12.31
N TYR A 190 11.22 -0.97 -11.42
CA TYR A 190 11.43 -1.23 -10.00
C TYR A 190 11.35 0.07 -9.21
N VAL A 191 11.12 -0.04 -7.90
CA VAL A 191 11.14 1.10 -6.99
C VAL A 191 11.73 0.66 -5.66
N VAL A 192 12.52 1.55 -5.05
CA VAL A 192 13.07 1.41 -3.70
C VAL A 192 12.81 2.71 -2.93
N LEU A 193 12.00 2.61 -1.89
CA LEU A 193 11.65 3.70 -1.00
C LEU A 193 12.06 3.34 0.43
N ALA A 194 12.58 4.32 1.16
CA ALA A 194 12.74 4.24 2.61
C ALA A 194 11.88 5.27 3.32
N ARG A 195 11.20 4.86 4.39
CA ARG A 195 10.37 5.72 5.23
C ARG A 195 10.74 5.58 6.70
N ARG A 196 10.69 6.68 7.44
CA ARG A 196 11.02 6.72 8.88
C ARG A 196 9.76 6.93 9.70
N LYS A 197 9.65 6.20 10.81
CA LYS A 197 8.69 6.48 11.89
C LYS A 197 9.41 6.47 13.23
N GLY A 198 9.40 7.59 13.93
CA GLY A 198 10.24 7.81 15.10
C GLY A 198 11.71 7.62 14.73
N ARG A 199 12.35 6.63 15.34
CA ARG A 199 13.77 6.29 15.07
C ARG A 199 13.96 5.16 14.07
N ASP A 200 12.89 4.43 13.75
CA ASP A 200 12.95 3.23 12.94
C ASP A 200 12.77 3.59 11.47
N TRP A 201 13.57 2.95 10.62
CA TRP A 201 13.43 3.05 9.18
C TRP A 201 12.84 1.76 8.61
N TYR A 202 12.06 1.91 7.57
CA TYR A 202 11.48 0.84 6.79
C TYR A 202 11.86 1.06 5.34
N LEU A 203 12.33 0.02 4.65
CA LEU A 203 12.62 0.04 3.23
C LEU A 203 11.69 -0.94 2.54
N GLY A 204 11.08 -0.52 1.44
CA GLY A 204 10.32 -1.38 0.55
C GLY A 204 10.91 -1.33 -0.85
N ALA A 205 11.09 -2.50 -1.44
CA ALA A 205 11.51 -2.67 -2.83
C ALA A 205 10.51 -3.55 -3.58
N MET A 206 10.09 -3.11 -4.77
CA MET A 206 9.24 -3.86 -5.68
C MET A 206 9.91 -3.94 -7.05
N ASN A 207 9.76 -5.07 -7.76
CA ASN A 207 10.47 -5.35 -9.00
C ASN A 207 9.54 -5.83 -10.13
N ASP A 208 9.90 -5.59 -11.39
CA ASP A 208 9.17 -6.11 -12.54
C ASP A 208 9.45 -7.59 -12.75
N GLU A 209 9.02 -8.13 -13.89
CA GLU A 209 9.09 -9.57 -14.20
C GLU A 209 10.52 -10.08 -14.47
N SER A 210 11.52 -9.19 -14.45
CA SER A 210 12.93 -9.56 -14.65
C SER A 210 13.67 -9.56 -13.30
N PRO A 211 14.29 -10.66 -12.86
CA PRO A 211 15.08 -10.67 -11.62
C PRO A 211 16.15 -9.57 -11.62
N ARG A 212 16.37 -8.95 -10.46
CA ARG A 212 17.20 -7.75 -10.35
C ARG A 212 18.00 -7.73 -9.05
N VAL A 213 19.24 -7.27 -9.12
CA VAL A 213 20.03 -6.90 -7.95
C VAL A 213 20.15 -5.38 -7.90
N VAL A 214 19.68 -4.76 -6.81
CA VAL A 214 19.79 -3.31 -6.60
C VAL A 214 20.75 -3.03 -5.44
N LYS A 215 21.78 -2.24 -5.68
CA LYS A 215 22.74 -1.79 -4.65
C LYS A 215 22.27 -0.48 -4.05
N VAL A 216 21.94 -0.47 -2.76
CA VAL A 216 21.35 0.67 -2.07
C VAL A 216 22.28 1.17 -0.96
N PRO A 217 22.92 2.35 -1.14
CA PRO A 217 23.67 2.98 -0.07
C PRO A 217 22.75 3.32 1.12
N LEU A 218 23.15 2.93 2.34
CA LEU A 218 22.35 3.14 3.56
C LEU A 218 22.56 4.54 4.18
N LEU A 219 22.89 5.53 3.35
CA LEU A 219 23.22 6.90 3.76
C LEU A 219 22.06 7.61 4.47
N PHE A 220 20.84 7.07 4.34
CA PHE A 220 19.65 7.56 5.03
C PHE A 220 19.57 7.21 6.51
N LEU A 221 20.30 6.20 6.95
CA LEU A 221 20.42 5.89 8.35
C LEU A 221 21.18 7.00 9.10
N GLY A 222 20.90 7.13 10.39
CA GLY A 222 21.69 7.96 11.29
C GLY A 222 23.02 7.31 11.66
N ASN A 223 23.78 7.96 12.54
CA ASN A 223 24.99 7.37 13.11
C ASN A 223 24.65 6.19 14.03
N GLY A 224 25.57 5.24 14.17
CA GLY A 224 25.43 4.08 15.04
C GLY A 224 25.16 2.78 14.29
N ARG A 225 24.77 1.74 15.04
CA ARG A 225 24.33 0.45 14.51
C ARG A 225 22.82 0.38 14.46
N TYR A 226 22.31 -0.30 13.46
CA TYR A 226 20.90 -0.63 13.33
C TYR A 226 20.74 -2.14 13.29
N ARG A 227 19.85 -2.71 14.09
CA ARG A 227 19.38 -4.07 13.91
C ARG A 227 18.46 -4.11 12.71
N THR A 228 18.69 -5.05 11.81
CA THR A 228 17.88 -5.25 10.61
C THR A 228 17.05 -6.51 10.72
N GLU A 229 15.80 -6.43 10.26
CA GLU A 229 14.97 -7.58 9.96
C GLU A 229 14.54 -7.47 8.50
N ARG A 230 14.82 -8.51 7.71
CA ARG A 230 14.62 -8.53 6.26
C ARG A 230 13.60 -9.58 5.92
N TRP A 231 12.65 -9.21 5.07
CA TRP A 231 11.60 -10.05 4.50
C TRP A 231 11.81 -10.07 2.99
N ALA A 232 12.51 -11.10 2.51
CA ALA A 232 12.91 -11.23 1.11
C ALA A 232 12.15 -12.36 0.40
N ASP A 233 12.18 -12.33 -0.93
CA ASP A 233 11.63 -13.39 -1.79
C ASP A 233 12.15 -14.79 -1.38
N GLY A 234 11.25 -15.77 -1.34
CA GLY A 234 11.57 -17.18 -1.05
C GLY A 234 11.69 -18.05 -2.30
N ALA A 235 11.66 -19.37 -2.12
CA ALA A 235 11.76 -20.33 -3.24
C ALA A 235 10.49 -20.39 -4.11
N SER A 236 9.34 -19.98 -3.56
CA SER A 236 8.05 -19.91 -4.24
C SER A 236 7.35 -18.57 -3.95
N PRO A 237 6.32 -18.17 -4.73
CA PRO A 237 5.63 -16.89 -4.55
C PRO A 237 5.08 -16.63 -3.14
N THR A 238 4.71 -17.69 -2.41
CA THR A 238 4.15 -17.60 -1.05
C THR A 238 5.20 -17.78 0.05
N GLU A 239 6.40 -18.28 -0.30
CA GLU A 239 7.50 -18.43 0.64
C GLU A 239 8.31 -17.15 0.79
N MET A 240 9.01 -17.05 1.91
CA MET A 240 9.84 -15.89 2.22
C MET A 240 11.13 -16.31 2.92
N ALA A 241 12.22 -15.62 2.59
CA ALA A 241 13.46 -15.68 3.34
C ALA A 241 13.48 -14.54 4.38
N ILE A 242 13.32 -14.90 5.66
CA ILE A 242 13.37 -13.94 6.77
C ILE A 242 14.74 -14.03 7.45
N SER A 243 15.44 -12.91 7.57
CA SER A 243 16.76 -12.86 8.21
C SER A 243 16.92 -11.65 9.12
N ARG A 244 17.78 -11.80 10.14
CA ARG A 244 18.16 -10.71 11.05
C ARG A 244 19.65 -10.45 10.93
N GLY A 245 20.04 -9.21 11.20
CA GLY A 245 21.43 -8.78 11.12
C GLY A 245 21.62 -7.38 11.64
N GLU A 246 22.72 -6.77 11.22
CA GLU A 246 23.07 -5.40 11.56
C GLU A 246 23.37 -4.61 10.29
N ALA A 247 23.21 -3.29 10.38
CA ALA A 247 23.60 -2.37 9.33
C ALA A 247 24.12 -1.05 9.91
N ARG A 248 24.96 -0.37 9.12
CA ARG A 248 25.47 0.98 9.39
C ARG A 248 25.26 1.87 8.18
N ARG A 249 25.21 3.18 8.42
CA ARG A 249 25.07 4.20 7.39
C ARG A 249 26.11 4.12 6.26
N SER A 250 27.34 3.71 6.60
CA SER A 250 28.47 3.60 5.66
C SER A 250 28.37 2.40 4.71
N GLU A 251 27.40 1.51 4.92
CA GLU A 251 27.27 0.27 4.16
C GLU A 251 26.34 0.42 2.96
N THR A 252 26.42 -0.56 2.07
CA THR A 252 25.52 -0.72 0.93
C THR A 252 24.77 -2.04 1.10
N LEU A 253 23.45 -1.97 1.01
CA LEU A 253 22.59 -3.15 1.02
C LEU A 253 22.34 -3.63 -0.41
N ASN A 254 22.61 -4.90 -0.67
CA ASN A 254 22.16 -5.55 -1.90
C ASN A 254 20.73 -6.05 -1.70
N LEU A 255 19.86 -5.70 -2.63
CA LEU A 255 18.49 -6.19 -2.73
C LEU A 255 18.43 -7.17 -3.89
N ASP A 256 18.43 -8.46 -3.60
CA ASP A 256 18.21 -9.52 -4.58
C ASP A 256 16.71 -9.73 -4.73
N LEU A 257 16.14 -9.27 -5.84
CA LEU A 257 14.71 -9.27 -6.12
C LEU A 257 14.39 -10.31 -7.19
N ALA A 258 13.47 -11.21 -6.88
CA ALA A 258 12.95 -12.17 -7.85
C ALA A 258 12.14 -11.48 -8.96
N ALA A 259 11.82 -12.22 -10.01
CA ALA A 259 10.83 -11.82 -11.00
C ALA A 259 9.49 -11.55 -10.30
N SER A 260 8.90 -10.38 -10.54
CA SER A 260 7.68 -9.90 -9.87
C SER A 260 7.81 -9.85 -8.34
N GLY A 261 9.04 -9.83 -7.85
CA GLY A 261 9.40 -9.97 -6.44
C GLY A 261 9.50 -8.65 -5.70
N GLY A 262 10.05 -8.73 -4.50
CA GLY A 262 10.26 -7.58 -3.64
C GLY A 262 11.00 -7.89 -2.35
N MET A 263 11.24 -6.85 -1.57
CA MET A 263 11.86 -6.98 -0.26
C MET A 263 11.37 -5.87 0.67
N ALA A 264 11.03 -6.23 1.91
CA ALA A 264 10.83 -5.27 2.99
C ALA A 264 11.97 -5.40 4.01
N VAL A 265 12.43 -4.29 4.56
CA VAL A 265 13.48 -4.27 5.60
C VAL A 265 13.11 -3.27 6.68
N ARG A 266 13.20 -3.67 7.95
CA ARG A 266 13.12 -2.76 9.10
C ARG A 266 14.50 -2.55 9.68
N PHE A 267 14.86 -1.31 9.95
CA PHE A 267 16.09 -0.90 10.63
C PHE A 267 15.73 -0.24 11.96
N ARG A 268 16.11 -0.87 13.08
CA ARG A 268 15.92 -0.32 14.42
C ARG A 268 17.27 0.11 14.99
N PRO A 269 17.50 1.39 15.34
CA PRO A 269 18.77 1.81 15.93
C PRO A 269 18.99 1.10 17.26
N GLU A 270 20.20 0.58 17.46
CA GLU A 270 20.64 0.11 18.77
C GLU A 270 20.65 1.28 19.76
N ARG A 271 20.37 1.00 21.03
CA ARG A 271 20.40 2.03 22.07
C ARG A 271 21.81 2.53 22.32
#